data_AF-A0A2K3MAZ6-F1
#
_entry.id   AF-A0A2K3MAZ6-F1
#
_cell.length_a   1.000
_cell.length_b   1.000
_cell.length_c   1.000
_cell.angle_alpha   90.00
_cell.angle_beta   90.00
_cell.angle_gamma   90.00
#
_symmetry.space_group_name_H-M   'P 1'
#
loop_
_entity.id
_entity.type
_entity.pdbx_description
1 polymer ?
#
loop_
_entity_poly.entity_id
_entity_poly.type
_entity_poly.pdbx_seq_one_letter_code
_entity_poly.pdbx_strand_id
1 'polypeptide(L)'
;MKKQKFERRNQFMEVQEQIQNISIEIYGPKEYVPTIVDETDLSLRKLEELHRQLNALQSEKSDRLKKVQEHLYTLNSLCSVLGFDFMQTVLGIHPSLGDIEGPTSVSNDTIQQLAVATQQLREIKLQRMQKLQDLATTMLELWNLMDTPIEEQQMFQNVTCNIAASEDEITEPNTLSADFINCVEVEVSRLEELKSSKMKELVLKKRTELEEICRKTHLVPETDGAIEYAVEAIESGAVDPACVLEQFERQVAQVKEEALGRKDILEKVEKWLAACDEESWLEEYNRDDNRYNAGRGAHLTLKRAEKARGLVNKIP
;
A
#
# COMPACT_ATOMS: atom_id res chain seq x y z
N MET A 1 70.33 -43.86 8.67
CA MET A 1 69.26 -44.45 9.50
C MET A 1 68.63 -43.47 10.48
N LYS A 2 69.33 -42.92 11.50
CA LYS A 2 68.71 -41.97 12.47
C LYS A 2 68.17 -40.67 11.84
N LYS A 3 68.90 -40.08 10.89
CA LYS A 3 68.52 -38.82 10.23
C LYS A 3 67.24 -38.94 9.37
N GLN A 4 67.17 -39.97 8.52
CA GLN A 4 65.97 -40.28 7.72
C GLN A 4 64.74 -40.65 8.58
N LYS A 5 64.94 -41.32 9.72
CA LYS A 5 63.84 -41.60 10.67
C LYS A 5 63.31 -40.32 11.30
N PHE A 6 64.19 -39.38 11.64
CA PHE A 6 63.82 -38.06 12.17
C PHE A 6 63.08 -37.21 11.12
N GLU A 7 63.58 -37.18 9.89
CA GLU A 7 62.91 -36.48 8.77
C GLU A 7 61.52 -37.03 8.50
N ARG A 8 61.33 -38.36 8.48
CA ARG A 8 59.99 -38.98 8.36
C ARG A 8 59.09 -38.61 9.53
N ARG A 9 59.60 -38.62 10.77
CA ARG A 9 58.80 -38.22 11.93
C ARG A 9 58.29 -36.78 11.80
N ASN A 10 59.14 -35.87 11.30
CA ASN A 10 58.74 -34.48 11.08
C ASN A 10 57.65 -34.37 10.00
N GLN A 11 57.77 -35.11 8.89
CA GLN A 11 56.72 -35.15 7.86
C GLN A 11 55.37 -35.65 8.40
N PHE A 12 55.39 -36.68 9.26
CA PHE A 12 54.17 -37.16 9.91
C PHE A 12 53.57 -36.12 10.85
N MET A 13 54.39 -35.43 11.66
CA MET A 13 53.90 -34.35 12.53
C MET A 13 53.25 -33.23 11.71
N GLU A 14 53.92 -32.77 10.64
CA GLU A 14 53.43 -31.69 9.79
C GLU A 14 52.09 -32.04 9.13
N VAL A 15 51.97 -33.25 8.55
CA VAL A 15 50.72 -33.68 7.91
C VAL A 15 49.60 -33.84 8.94
N GLN A 16 49.88 -34.40 10.12
CA GLN A 16 48.85 -34.54 11.15
C GLN A 16 48.45 -33.18 11.75
N GLU A 17 49.37 -32.23 11.91
CA GLU A 17 49.08 -30.87 12.35
C GLU A 17 48.19 -30.14 11.32
N GLN A 18 48.49 -30.26 10.03
CA GLN A 18 47.64 -29.71 8.97
C GLN A 18 46.24 -30.34 8.96
N ILE A 19 46.13 -31.66 9.12
CA ILE A 19 44.85 -32.36 9.26
C ILE A 19 44.08 -31.84 10.47
N GLN A 20 44.74 -31.67 11.62
CA GLN A 20 44.11 -31.19 12.85
C GLN A 20 43.64 -29.74 12.70
N ASN A 21 44.44 -28.86 12.12
CA ASN A 21 44.08 -27.47 11.87
C ASN A 21 42.85 -27.36 10.96
N ILE A 22 42.84 -28.06 9.82
CA ILE A 22 41.68 -28.07 8.91
C ILE A 22 40.46 -28.70 9.59
N SER A 23 40.65 -29.76 10.37
CA SER A 23 39.55 -30.40 11.10
C SER A 23 38.93 -29.47 12.15
N ILE A 24 39.74 -28.68 12.85
CA ILE A 24 39.25 -27.69 13.82
C ILE A 24 38.50 -26.55 13.12
N GLU A 25 38.98 -26.08 11.97
CA GLU A 25 38.27 -25.06 11.18
C GLU A 25 36.92 -25.55 10.66
N ILE A 26 36.83 -26.82 10.24
CA ILE A 26 35.63 -27.40 9.64
C ILE A 26 34.60 -27.81 10.70
N TYR A 27 35.04 -28.53 11.74
CA TYR A 27 34.14 -29.16 12.72
C TYR A 27 34.10 -28.44 14.06
N GLY A 28 34.89 -27.38 14.23
CA GLY A 28 35.09 -26.71 15.51
C GLY A 28 36.11 -27.43 16.40
N PRO A 29 36.50 -26.82 17.53
CA PRO A 29 37.41 -27.43 18.49
C PRO A 29 36.74 -28.66 19.14
N LYS A 30 37.24 -29.86 18.84
CA LYS A 30 37.00 -31.06 19.65
C LYS A 30 37.92 -31.04 20.88
N GLU A 31 37.60 -31.83 21.92
CA GLU A 31 38.53 -32.06 23.04
C GLU A 31 39.94 -32.27 22.50
N TYR A 32 40.89 -31.47 22.99
CA TYR A 32 42.23 -31.38 22.44
C TYR A 32 42.94 -32.73 22.63
N VAL A 33 42.90 -33.57 21.61
CA VAL A 33 43.73 -34.79 21.56
C VAL A 33 45.09 -34.36 21.00
N PRO A 34 46.17 -34.43 21.78
CA PRO A 34 47.50 -34.13 21.27
C PRO A 34 47.80 -35.02 20.07
N THR A 35 48.43 -34.45 19.05
CA THR A 35 48.86 -35.16 17.85
C THR A 35 49.98 -36.14 18.20
N ILE A 36 49.64 -37.29 18.78
CA ILE A 36 50.63 -38.30 19.13
C ILE A 36 50.97 -39.06 17.84
N VAL A 37 52.15 -38.78 17.27
CA VAL A 37 52.70 -39.60 16.19
C VAL A 37 52.92 -41.00 16.74
N ASP A 38 52.22 -41.97 16.17
CA ASP A 38 52.46 -43.37 16.46
C ASP A 38 53.87 -43.76 16.00
N GLU A 39 54.80 -43.85 16.95
CA GLU A 39 56.19 -44.23 16.66
C GLU A 39 56.34 -45.70 16.22
N THR A 40 55.27 -46.50 16.30
CA THR A 40 55.28 -47.93 15.94
C THR A 40 55.09 -48.19 14.44
N ASP A 41 54.47 -47.28 13.68
CA ASP A 41 54.22 -47.42 12.24
C ASP A 41 54.56 -46.15 11.44
N LEU A 42 55.85 -46.01 11.08
CA LEU A 42 56.37 -44.97 10.19
C LEU A 42 56.50 -45.47 8.73
N SER A 43 55.57 -46.32 8.29
CA SER A 43 55.58 -46.88 6.94
C SER A 43 55.17 -45.85 5.87
N LEU A 44 55.68 -46.02 4.65
CA LEU A 44 55.29 -45.19 3.49
C LEU A 44 53.79 -45.28 3.21
N ARG A 45 53.18 -46.46 3.41
CA ARG A 45 51.73 -46.67 3.25
C ARG A 45 50.91 -45.82 4.22
N LYS A 46 51.33 -45.73 5.49
CA LYS A 46 50.63 -44.92 6.48
C LYS A 46 50.75 -43.42 6.17
N LEU A 47 51.91 -42.98 5.67
CA LEU A 47 52.12 -41.60 5.23
C LEU A 47 51.25 -41.26 4.01
N GLU A 48 51.15 -42.16 3.03
CA GLU A 48 50.26 -42.01 1.86
C GLU A 48 48.78 -41.97 2.25
N GLU A 49 48.37 -42.71 3.27
CA GLU A 49 47.02 -42.66 3.83
C GLU A 49 46.73 -41.29 4.47
N LEU A 50 47.65 -40.77 5.29
CA LEU A 50 47.51 -39.44 5.88
C LEU A 50 47.46 -38.34 4.82
N HIS A 51 48.30 -38.42 3.77
CA HIS A 51 48.21 -37.47 2.65
C HIS A 51 46.87 -37.56 1.90
N ARG A 52 46.31 -38.77 1.73
CA ARG A 52 44.97 -38.92 1.14
C ARG A 52 43.89 -38.27 2.01
N GLN A 53 43.97 -38.41 3.34
CA GLN A 53 43.06 -37.75 4.28
C GLN A 53 43.22 -36.22 4.24
N LEU A 54 44.45 -35.72 4.22
CA LEU A 54 44.74 -34.29 4.09
C LEU A 54 44.16 -33.72 2.78
N ASN A 55 44.37 -34.39 1.65
CA ASN A 55 43.83 -33.97 0.36
C ASN A 55 42.29 -33.97 0.35
N ALA A 56 41.65 -34.96 0.98
CA ALA A 56 40.19 -35.02 1.11
C ALA A 56 39.66 -33.84 1.93
N LEU A 57 40.30 -33.53 3.08
CA LEU A 57 39.92 -32.39 3.92
C LEU A 57 40.17 -31.04 3.24
N GLN A 58 41.26 -30.90 2.47
CA GLN A 58 41.51 -29.70 1.67
C GLN A 58 40.44 -29.51 0.58
N SER A 59 40.02 -30.60 -0.08
CA SER A 59 38.90 -30.55 -1.04
C SER A 59 37.60 -30.14 -0.34
N GLU A 60 37.28 -30.75 0.81
CA GLU A 60 36.08 -30.39 1.59
C GLU A 60 36.11 -28.92 2.01
N LYS A 61 37.25 -28.40 2.49
CA LYS A 61 37.43 -26.99 2.83
C LYS A 61 37.18 -26.08 1.63
N SER A 62 37.70 -26.44 0.45
CA SER A 62 37.48 -25.67 -0.79
C SER A 62 36.00 -25.63 -1.18
N ASP A 63 35.30 -26.77 -1.11
CA ASP A 63 33.88 -26.84 -1.46
C ASP A 63 33.00 -26.09 -0.45
N ARG A 64 33.35 -26.14 0.85
CA ARG A 64 32.70 -25.32 1.88
C ARG A 64 32.89 -23.83 1.66
N LEU A 65 34.09 -23.40 1.26
CA LEU A 65 34.36 -22.00 0.98
C LEU A 65 33.52 -21.49 -0.20
N LYS A 66 33.38 -22.28 -1.28
CA LYS A 66 32.46 -21.97 -2.39
C LYS A 66 31.01 -21.83 -1.88
N LYS A 67 30.55 -22.77 -1.05
CA LYS A 67 29.20 -22.74 -0.48
C LYS A 67 28.96 -21.51 0.39
N VAL A 68 29.92 -21.12 1.23
CA VAL A 68 29.86 -19.87 2.00
C VAL A 68 29.74 -18.67 1.06
N GLN A 69 30.55 -18.63 0.00
CA GLN A 69 30.52 -17.54 -0.98
C GLN A 69 29.17 -17.46 -1.71
N GLU A 70 28.58 -18.58 -2.12
CA GLU A 70 27.24 -18.65 -2.71
C GLU A 70 26.16 -18.14 -1.76
N HIS A 71 26.22 -18.53 -0.48
CA HIS A 71 25.32 -18.00 0.54
C HIS A 71 25.47 -16.50 0.70
N LEU A 72 26.70 -15.97 0.75
CA LEU A 72 26.95 -14.53 0.86
C LEU A 72 26.43 -13.74 -0.35
N TYR A 73 26.61 -14.26 -1.58
CA TYR A 73 26.03 -13.63 -2.78
C TYR A 73 24.50 -13.60 -2.72
N THR A 74 23.88 -14.72 -2.34
CA THR A 74 22.43 -14.81 -2.19
C THR A 74 21.94 -13.84 -1.11
N LEU A 75 22.61 -13.82 0.04
CA LEU A 75 22.27 -12.93 1.15
C LEU A 75 22.39 -11.46 0.76
N ASN A 76 23.46 -11.08 0.05
CA ASN A 76 23.64 -9.72 -0.45
C ASN A 76 22.53 -9.31 -1.42
N SER A 77 22.11 -10.21 -2.32
CA SER A 77 21.00 -9.94 -3.24
C SER A 77 19.68 -9.73 -2.49
N LEU A 78 19.40 -10.55 -1.48
CA LEU A 78 18.21 -10.42 -0.64
C LEU A 78 18.24 -9.12 0.18
N CYS A 79 19.36 -8.81 0.82
CA CYS A 79 19.54 -7.56 1.56
C CYS A 79 19.32 -6.34 0.66
N SER A 80 19.86 -6.35 -0.56
CA SER A 80 19.72 -5.25 -1.53
C SER A 80 18.24 -5.00 -1.88
N VAL A 81 17.46 -6.04 -2.15
CA VAL A 81 16.03 -5.94 -2.48
C VAL A 81 15.19 -5.50 -1.27
N LEU A 82 15.50 -6.05 -0.09
CA LEU A 82 14.77 -5.81 1.16
C LEU A 82 15.17 -4.50 1.87
N GLY A 83 16.21 -3.82 1.38
CA GLY A 83 16.77 -2.63 2.01
C GLY A 83 17.44 -2.90 3.36
N PHE A 84 17.99 -4.10 3.57
CA PHE A 84 18.77 -4.43 4.77
C PHE A 84 20.25 -4.12 4.57
N ASP A 85 20.94 -3.73 5.65
CA ASP A 85 22.39 -3.60 5.65
C ASP A 85 23.04 -5.01 5.64
N PHE A 86 23.67 -5.33 4.50
CA PHE A 86 24.36 -6.59 4.31
C PHE A 86 25.47 -6.81 5.35
N MET A 87 26.25 -5.78 5.67
CA MET A 87 27.37 -5.90 6.62
C MET A 87 26.86 -6.19 8.03
N GLN A 88 25.79 -5.51 8.46
CA GLN A 88 25.17 -5.80 9.76
C GLN A 88 24.61 -7.22 9.81
N THR A 89 23.97 -7.66 8.73
CA THR A 89 23.40 -9.01 8.63
C THR A 89 24.49 -10.08 8.76
N VAL A 90 25.61 -9.89 8.06
CA VAL A 90 26.74 -10.83 8.05
C VAL A 90 27.50 -10.84 9.37
N LEU A 91 27.75 -9.67 9.97
CA LEU A 91 28.40 -9.56 11.28
C LEU A 91 27.57 -10.18 12.41
N GLY A 92 26.24 -10.15 12.29
CA GLY A 92 25.33 -10.83 13.22
C GLY A 92 25.41 -12.35 13.17
N ILE A 93 25.92 -12.93 12.07
CA ILE A 93 26.15 -14.37 11.92
C ILE A 93 27.53 -14.74 12.46
N HIS A 94 28.59 -14.15 11.91
CA HIS A 94 29.95 -14.41 12.37
C HIS A 94 30.89 -13.24 12.03
N PRO A 95 31.70 -12.75 13.00
CA PRO A 95 32.58 -11.60 12.78
C PRO A 95 33.54 -11.75 11.60
N SER A 96 34.06 -12.97 11.38
CA SER A 96 35.01 -13.23 10.29
C SER A 96 34.41 -13.14 8.89
N LEU A 97 33.09 -13.06 8.75
CA LEU A 97 32.43 -12.95 7.44
C LEU A 97 32.38 -11.49 6.95
N GLY A 98 32.51 -10.52 7.86
CA GLY A 98 32.60 -9.09 7.54
C GLY A 98 34.04 -8.59 7.36
N ASP A 99 35.03 -9.44 7.64
CA ASP A 99 36.44 -9.11 7.53
C ASP A 99 36.97 -9.46 6.13
N ILE A 100 37.39 -8.44 5.37
CA ILE A 100 37.81 -8.57 3.96
C ILE A 100 39.20 -9.22 3.85
N GLU A 101 40.03 -9.09 4.90
CA GLU A 101 41.42 -9.57 4.90
C GLU A 101 41.62 -10.84 5.76
N GLY A 102 40.65 -11.19 6.61
CA GLY A 102 40.71 -12.33 7.51
C GLY A 102 40.24 -13.67 6.91
N PRO A 103 40.60 -14.81 7.53
CA PRO A 103 40.08 -16.11 7.11
C PRO A 103 38.57 -16.21 7.38
N THR A 104 37.80 -16.47 6.33
CA THR A 104 36.35 -16.70 6.42
C THR A 104 36.08 -18.05 7.10
N SER A 105 35.21 -18.05 8.11
CA SER A 105 34.79 -19.28 8.79
C SER A 105 34.04 -20.20 7.83
N VAL A 106 34.48 -21.46 7.76
CA VAL A 106 33.88 -22.54 6.96
C VAL A 106 33.27 -23.65 7.85
N SER A 107 33.06 -23.32 9.13
CA SER A 107 32.54 -24.27 10.11
C SER A 107 31.11 -24.70 9.78
N ASN A 108 30.71 -25.87 10.27
CA ASN A 108 29.33 -26.34 10.16
C ASN A 108 28.33 -25.31 10.69
N ASP A 109 28.63 -24.72 11.85
CA ASP A 109 27.75 -23.76 12.51
C ASP A 109 27.58 -22.50 11.67
N THR A 110 28.67 -21.96 11.09
CA THR A 110 28.61 -20.78 10.23
C THR A 110 27.80 -21.04 8.96
N ILE A 111 28.01 -22.18 8.29
CA ILE A 111 27.23 -22.54 7.09
C ILE A 111 25.74 -22.73 7.43
N GLN A 112 25.44 -23.35 8.57
CA GLN A 112 24.07 -23.55 9.01
C GLN A 112 23.39 -22.21 9.34
N GLN A 113 24.07 -21.32 10.06
CA GLN A 113 23.54 -19.99 10.37
C GLN A 113 23.33 -19.13 9.11
N LEU A 114 24.24 -19.20 8.14
CA LEU A 114 24.06 -18.56 6.82
C LEU A 114 22.83 -19.10 6.09
N ALA A 115 22.61 -20.41 6.11
CA ALA A 115 21.43 -21.03 5.51
C ALA A 115 20.13 -20.58 6.21
N VAL A 116 20.11 -20.54 7.55
CA VAL A 116 18.97 -20.05 8.34
C VAL A 116 18.69 -18.58 8.04
N ALA A 117 19.70 -17.71 8.04
CA ALA A 117 19.54 -16.30 7.73
C ALA A 117 19.04 -16.08 6.30
N THR A 118 19.57 -16.83 5.33
CA THR A 118 19.11 -16.79 3.94
C THR A 118 17.62 -17.16 3.84
N GLN A 119 17.19 -18.22 4.54
CA GLN A 119 15.80 -18.66 4.55
C GLN A 119 14.87 -17.61 5.19
N GLN A 120 15.28 -17.02 6.31
CA GLN A 120 14.52 -15.95 6.97
C GLN A 120 14.34 -14.73 6.05
N LEU A 121 15.39 -14.31 5.35
CA LEU A 121 15.28 -13.21 4.39
C LEU A 121 14.37 -13.54 3.21
N ARG A 122 14.37 -14.80 2.72
CA ARG A 122 13.42 -15.24 1.69
C ARG A 122 11.97 -15.19 2.17
N GLU A 123 11.71 -15.61 3.40
CA GLU A 123 10.38 -15.53 4.01
C GLU A 123 9.91 -14.08 4.13
N ILE A 124 10.78 -13.17 4.60
CA ILE A 124 10.47 -11.73 4.65
C ILE A 124 10.22 -11.17 3.24
N LYS A 125 11.04 -11.56 2.26
CA LYS A 125 10.86 -11.17 0.85
C LYS A 125 9.48 -11.58 0.34
N LEU A 126 9.08 -12.82 0.57
CA LEU A 126 7.77 -13.33 0.15
C LEU A 126 6.62 -12.59 0.83
N GLN A 127 6.70 -12.37 2.15
CA GLN A 127 5.68 -11.62 2.91
C GLN A 127 5.53 -10.19 2.40
N ARG A 128 6.65 -9.49 2.19
CA ARG A 128 6.67 -8.11 1.70
C ARG A 128 6.20 -8.01 0.26
N MET A 129 6.55 -8.97 -0.58
CA MET A 129 6.07 -9.07 -1.96
C MET A 129 4.55 -9.21 -2.00
N GLN A 130 3.98 -10.15 -1.25
CA GLN A 130 2.52 -10.32 -1.19
C GLN A 130 1.83 -9.03 -0.74
N LYS A 131 2.35 -8.40 0.33
CA LYS A 131 1.81 -7.12 0.82
C LYS A 131 1.86 -6.03 -0.25
N LEU A 132 2.97 -5.91 -0.98
CA LEU A 132 3.11 -4.94 -2.06
C LEU A 132 2.12 -5.22 -3.21
N GLN A 133 1.90 -6.49 -3.57
CA GLN A 133 0.94 -6.89 -4.60
C GLN A 133 -0.50 -6.58 -4.20
N ASP A 134 -0.87 -6.84 -2.95
CA ASP A 134 -2.18 -6.50 -2.41
C ASP A 134 -2.41 -4.98 -2.47
N LEU A 135 -1.43 -4.19 -2.01
CA LEU A 135 -1.49 -2.73 -2.07
C LEU A 135 -1.56 -2.21 -3.51
N ALA A 136 -0.78 -2.77 -4.42
CA ALA A 136 -0.78 -2.40 -5.83
C ALA A 136 -2.12 -2.68 -6.50
N THR A 137 -2.77 -3.79 -6.12
CA THR A 137 -4.11 -4.16 -6.61
C THR A 137 -5.15 -3.16 -6.11
N THR A 138 -5.16 -2.88 -4.80
CA THR A 138 -6.06 -1.87 -4.21
C THR A 138 -5.85 -0.49 -4.82
N MET A 139 -4.58 -0.08 -5.03
CA MET A 139 -4.24 1.18 -5.68
C MET A 139 -4.82 1.28 -7.09
N LEU A 140 -4.68 0.21 -7.89
CA LEU A 140 -5.22 0.15 -9.25
C LEU A 140 -6.77 0.22 -9.26
N GLU A 141 -7.43 -0.47 -8.33
CA GLU A 141 -8.89 -0.41 -8.16
C GLU A 141 -9.34 1.01 -7.80
N LEU A 142 -8.65 1.67 -6.87
CA LEU A 142 -8.93 3.05 -6.48
C LEU A 142 -8.73 4.04 -7.63
N TRP A 143 -7.66 3.89 -8.41
CA TRP A 143 -7.44 4.73 -9.58
C TRP A 143 -8.53 4.60 -10.63
N ASN A 144 -8.97 3.37 -10.90
CA ASN A 144 -10.07 3.11 -11.83
C ASN A 144 -11.40 3.66 -11.31
N LEU A 145 -11.63 3.58 -9.99
CA LEU A 145 -12.86 4.08 -9.38
C LEU A 145 -12.90 5.62 -9.32
N MET A 146 -11.75 6.26 -9.13
CA MET A 146 -11.63 7.71 -8.93
C MET A 146 -11.25 8.47 -10.19
N ASP A 147 -11.16 7.78 -11.34
CA ASP A 147 -10.67 8.34 -12.61
C ASP A 147 -9.34 9.11 -12.43
N THR A 148 -8.40 8.54 -11.68
CA THR A 148 -7.15 9.22 -11.30
C THR A 148 -6.31 9.58 -12.54
N PRO A 149 -5.78 10.82 -12.65
CA PRO A 149 -4.98 11.24 -13.81
C PRO A 149 -3.73 10.39 -14.04
N ILE A 150 -3.35 10.19 -15.30
CA ILE A 150 -2.21 9.32 -15.67
C ILE A 150 -0.88 9.83 -15.13
N GLU A 151 -0.74 11.14 -14.94
CA GLU A 151 0.45 11.78 -14.36
C GLU A 151 0.67 11.36 -12.91
N GLU A 152 -0.41 11.22 -12.13
CA GLU A 152 -0.35 10.71 -10.75
C GLU A 152 -0.06 9.20 -10.75
N GLN A 153 -0.68 8.44 -11.66
CA GLN A 153 -0.43 7.00 -11.79
C GLN A 153 1.03 6.67 -12.17
N GLN A 154 1.66 7.51 -13.00
CA GLN A 154 3.04 7.33 -13.45
C GLN A 154 4.05 7.19 -12.32
N MET A 155 3.82 7.87 -11.19
CA MET A 155 4.71 7.84 -10.03
C MET A 155 4.80 6.45 -9.38
N PHE A 156 3.80 5.58 -9.60
CA PHE A 156 3.70 4.25 -9.00
C PHE A 156 3.63 3.12 -10.04
N GLN A 157 4.03 3.37 -11.30
CA GLN A 157 4.05 2.34 -12.34
C GLN A 157 4.95 1.15 -11.99
N ASN A 158 6.07 1.39 -11.32
CA ASN A 158 6.95 0.33 -10.83
C ASN A 158 6.27 -0.57 -9.80
N VAL A 159 5.31 -0.05 -9.04
CA VAL A 159 4.52 -0.83 -8.08
C VAL A 159 3.52 -1.71 -8.82
N THR A 160 2.78 -1.16 -9.78
CA THR A 160 1.74 -1.90 -10.50
C THR A 160 2.31 -2.94 -11.47
N CYS A 161 3.52 -2.74 -12.01
CA CYS A 161 4.22 -3.77 -12.78
C CYS A 161 4.51 -5.04 -11.96
N ASN A 162 4.62 -4.93 -10.63
CA ASN A 162 4.95 -6.04 -9.74
C ASN A 162 3.75 -6.91 -9.32
N ILE A 163 2.52 -6.55 -9.72
CA ILE A 163 1.29 -7.28 -9.33
C ILE A 163 1.38 -8.77 -9.71
N ALA A 164 1.90 -9.07 -10.89
CA ALA A 164 2.04 -10.45 -11.39
C ALA A 164 3.48 -10.99 -11.34
N ALA A 165 4.41 -10.24 -10.74
CA ALA A 165 5.81 -10.64 -10.67
C ALA A 165 6.00 -11.82 -9.71
N SER A 166 6.86 -12.75 -10.10
CA SER A 166 7.33 -13.86 -9.26
C SER A 166 8.45 -13.41 -8.32
N GLU A 167 8.77 -14.22 -7.31
CA GLU A 167 9.84 -13.91 -6.33
C GLU A 167 11.17 -13.62 -7.04
N ASP A 168 11.51 -14.40 -8.08
CA ASP A 168 12.79 -14.30 -8.78
C ASP A 168 12.89 -13.07 -9.68
N GLU A 169 11.76 -12.50 -10.12
CA GLU A 169 11.73 -11.31 -10.98
C GLU A 169 11.97 -10.02 -10.18
N ILE A 170 11.72 -10.03 -8.86
CA ILE A 170 11.95 -8.88 -7.98
C ILE A 170 13.41 -8.86 -7.51
N THR A 171 14.26 -8.27 -8.34
CA THR A 171 15.71 -8.14 -8.09
C THR A 171 16.18 -6.70 -7.85
N GLU A 172 15.30 -5.74 -8.06
CA GLU A 172 15.63 -4.31 -7.97
C GLU A 172 15.91 -3.88 -6.52
N PRO A 173 16.97 -3.09 -6.27
CA PRO A 173 17.30 -2.63 -4.94
C PRO A 173 16.20 -1.79 -4.30
N ASN A 174 15.95 -2.03 -3.01
CA ASN A 174 14.97 -1.34 -2.17
C ASN A 174 13.49 -1.47 -2.61
N THR A 175 13.18 -2.24 -3.64
CA THR A 175 11.79 -2.46 -4.11
C THR A 175 10.90 -3.13 -3.07
N LEU A 176 11.48 -3.90 -2.13
CA LEU A 176 10.76 -4.48 -0.98
C LEU A 176 11.30 -3.94 0.35
N SER A 177 11.85 -2.73 0.33
CA SER A 177 12.23 -2.04 1.56
C SER A 177 11.01 -1.64 2.38
N ALA A 178 11.18 -1.54 3.70
CA ALA A 178 10.10 -1.10 4.59
C ALA A 178 9.66 0.33 4.24
N ASP A 179 10.60 1.21 3.93
CA ASP A 179 10.34 2.60 3.56
C ASP A 179 9.51 2.69 2.27
N PHE A 180 9.87 1.92 1.24
CA PHE A 180 9.14 1.90 -0.01
C PHE A 180 7.70 1.38 0.16
N ILE A 181 7.53 0.27 0.88
CA ILE A 181 6.18 -0.27 1.15
C ILE A 181 5.34 0.75 1.93
N ASN A 182 5.93 1.41 2.92
CA ASN A 182 5.24 2.45 3.68
C ASN A 182 4.83 3.63 2.79
N CYS A 183 5.66 4.05 1.82
CA CYS A 183 5.27 5.07 0.85
C CYS A 183 4.04 4.65 0.02
N VAL A 184 3.98 3.38 -0.40
CA VAL A 184 2.82 2.84 -1.14
C VAL A 184 1.58 2.77 -0.24
N GLU A 185 1.72 2.34 1.01
CA GLU A 185 0.62 2.31 1.99
C GLU A 185 0.03 3.70 2.22
N VAL A 186 0.89 4.71 2.42
CA VAL A 186 0.45 6.10 2.61
C VAL A 186 -0.33 6.60 1.40
N GLU A 187 0.09 6.27 0.18
CA GLU A 187 -0.64 6.66 -1.03
C GLU A 187 -2.00 5.96 -1.12
N VAL A 188 -2.07 4.66 -0.82
CA VAL A 188 -3.35 3.93 -0.79
C VAL A 188 -4.29 4.56 0.24
N SER A 189 -3.81 4.85 1.45
CA SER A 189 -4.62 5.53 2.47
C SER A 189 -5.08 6.93 2.02
N ARG A 190 -4.24 7.69 1.32
CA ARG A 190 -4.61 8.99 0.74
C ARG A 190 -5.75 8.84 -0.28
N LEU A 191 -5.67 7.83 -1.15
CA LEU A 191 -6.70 7.55 -2.15
C LEU A 191 -8.02 7.08 -1.50
N GLU A 192 -7.96 6.28 -0.44
CA GLU A 192 -9.13 5.88 0.35
C GLU A 192 -9.80 7.08 1.03
N GLU A 193 -9.02 7.99 1.61
CA GLU A 193 -9.52 9.23 2.21
C GLU A 193 -10.17 10.12 1.15
N LEU A 194 -9.54 10.26 -0.02
CA LEU A 194 -10.09 11.02 -1.14
C LEU A 194 -11.42 10.41 -1.62
N LYS A 195 -11.49 9.08 -1.75
CA LYS A 195 -12.73 8.36 -2.09
C LYS A 195 -13.82 8.65 -1.06
N SER A 196 -13.52 8.56 0.24
CA SER A 196 -14.46 8.85 1.32
C SER A 196 -14.98 10.28 1.26
N SER A 197 -14.07 11.25 1.09
CA SER A 197 -14.40 12.68 0.96
C SER A 197 -15.31 12.95 -0.24
N LYS A 198 -15.01 12.34 -1.40
CA LYS A 198 -15.84 12.44 -2.60
C LYS A 198 -17.20 11.79 -2.43
N MET A 199 -17.28 10.66 -1.76
CA MET A 199 -18.55 10.00 -1.47
C MET A 199 -19.44 10.86 -0.57
N LYS A 200 -18.86 11.51 0.44
CA LYS A 200 -19.57 12.49 1.28
C LYS A 200 -20.09 13.67 0.44
N GLU A 201 -19.27 14.21 -0.46
CA GLU A 201 -19.67 15.29 -1.38
C GLU A 201 -20.88 14.87 -2.25
N LEU A 202 -20.88 13.65 -2.78
CA LEU A 202 -21.98 13.11 -3.58
C LEU A 202 -23.28 12.95 -2.77
N VAL A 203 -23.19 12.41 -1.55
CA VAL A 203 -24.34 12.27 -0.65
C VAL A 203 -24.96 13.63 -0.35
N LEU A 204 -24.15 14.64 -0.01
CA LEU A 204 -24.63 16.00 0.25
C LEU A 204 -25.27 16.64 -1.00
N LYS A 205 -24.67 16.45 -2.17
CA LYS A 205 -25.26 16.93 -3.44
C LYS A 205 -26.61 16.27 -3.75
N LYS A 206 -26.76 14.97 -3.48
CA LYS A 206 -28.04 14.27 -3.67
C LYS A 206 -29.10 14.70 -2.67
N ARG A 207 -28.71 14.96 -1.42
CA ARG A 207 -29.59 15.55 -0.41
C ARG A 207 -30.10 16.92 -0.85
N THR A 208 -29.23 17.82 -1.31
CA THR A 208 -29.67 19.16 -1.74
C THR A 208 -30.53 19.11 -3.01
N GLU A 209 -30.28 18.17 -3.93
CA GLU A 209 -31.17 17.88 -5.07
C GLU A 209 -32.58 17.49 -4.59
N LEU A 210 -32.67 16.57 -3.62
CA LEU A 210 -33.94 16.15 -3.03
C LEU A 210 -34.69 17.33 -2.38
N GLU A 211 -34.02 18.10 -1.52
CA GLU A 211 -34.58 19.28 -0.85
C GLU A 211 -35.09 20.32 -1.86
N GLU A 212 -34.35 20.56 -2.94
CA GLU A 212 -34.76 21.49 -4.00
C GLU A 212 -36.03 21.03 -4.72
N ILE A 213 -36.12 19.74 -5.07
CA ILE A 213 -37.31 19.19 -5.73
C ILE A 213 -38.50 19.22 -4.80
N CYS A 214 -38.33 18.83 -3.53
CA CYS A 214 -39.39 18.90 -2.52
C CYS A 214 -39.92 20.33 -2.37
N ARG A 215 -39.01 21.32 -2.24
CA ARG A 215 -39.38 22.74 -2.17
C ARG A 215 -40.15 23.20 -3.40
N LYS A 216 -39.68 22.89 -4.62
CA LYS A 216 -40.35 23.28 -5.88
C LYS A 216 -41.71 22.62 -6.06
N THR A 217 -41.86 21.41 -5.55
CA THR A 217 -43.07 20.60 -5.74
C THR A 217 -43.98 20.65 -4.52
N HIS A 218 -43.66 21.50 -3.53
CA HIS A 218 -44.37 21.62 -2.26
C HIS A 218 -44.61 20.26 -1.57
N LEU A 219 -43.65 19.34 -1.68
CA LEU A 219 -43.66 18.07 -0.95
C LEU A 219 -42.88 18.19 0.35
N VAL A 220 -43.35 17.41 1.32
CA VAL A 220 -42.60 17.14 2.54
C VAL A 220 -41.85 15.83 2.33
N PRO A 221 -40.52 15.80 2.47
CA PRO A 221 -39.77 14.54 2.49
C PRO A 221 -40.31 13.65 3.61
N GLU A 222 -40.54 12.35 3.36
CA GLU A 222 -41.10 11.42 4.36
C GLU A 222 -40.23 11.26 5.63
N THR A 223 -38.99 11.75 5.62
CA THR A 223 -37.97 11.44 6.64
C THR A 223 -37.09 12.63 7.01
N ASP A 224 -37.66 13.77 7.37
CA ASP A 224 -36.90 14.99 7.74
C ASP A 224 -35.88 14.71 8.89
N GLY A 225 -36.24 13.85 9.84
CA GLY A 225 -35.35 13.46 10.96
C GLY A 225 -34.32 12.35 10.65
N ALA A 226 -34.54 11.47 9.67
CA ALA A 226 -33.60 10.38 9.38
C ALA A 226 -32.44 10.82 8.46
N ILE A 227 -32.68 11.86 7.67
CA ILE A 227 -31.72 12.45 6.72
C ILE A 227 -30.60 13.20 7.46
N GLU A 228 -30.94 13.88 8.56
CA GLU A 228 -29.98 14.61 9.40
C GLU A 228 -29.05 13.62 10.15
N TYR A 229 -29.61 12.51 10.65
CA TYR A 229 -28.86 11.42 11.27
C TYR A 229 -27.95 10.67 10.29
N ALA A 230 -28.31 10.55 9.02
CA ALA A 230 -27.51 9.80 8.04
C ALA A 230 -26.14 10.46 7.75
N VAL A 231 -26.06 11.80 7.80
CA VAL A 231 -24.80 12.52 7.57
C VAL A 231 -23.87 12.40 8.79
N GLU A 232 -24.39 12.53 10.01
CA GLU A 232 -23.62 12.31 11.24
C GLU A 232 -23.22 10.84 11.41
N ALA A 233 -24.06 9.90 10.97
CA ALA A 233 -23.75 8.47 10.96
C ALA A 233 -22.61 8.12 9.97
N ILE A 234 -22.50 8.85 8.85
CA ILE A 234 -21.35 8.74 7.94
C ILE A 234 -20.08 9.28 8.60
N GLU A 235 -20.16 10.43 9.30
CA GLU A 235 -18.99 11.02 9.98
C GLU A 235 -18.45 10.16 11.13
N SER A 236 -19.32 9.43 11.81
CA SER A 236 -18.94 8.46 12.85
C SER A 236 -18.51 7.10 12.32
N GLY A 237 -18.54 6.88 11.00
CA GLY A 237 -18.24 5.60 10.37
C GLY A 237 -19.24 4.49 10.69
N ALA A 238 -20.43 4.86 11.20
CA ALA A 238 -21.46 3.91 11.61
C ALA A 238 -22.25 3.31 10.44
N VAL A 239 -22.26 4.00 9.28
CA VAL A 239 -23.03 3.59 8.10
C VAL A 239 -22.18 3.75 6.84
N ASP A 240 -22.29 2.78 5.94
CA ASP A 240 -21.66 2.83 4.61
C ASP A 240 -22.27 3.97 3.76
N PRO A 241 -21.45 4.94 3.33
CA PRO A 241 -21.92 6.05 2.51
C PRO A 241 -22.58 5.65 1.18
N ALA A 242 -22.19 4.50 0.59
CA ALA A 242 -22.79 4.04 -0.66
C ALA A 242 -24.27 3.65 -0.46
N CYS A 243 -24.59 2.95 0.63
CA CYS A 243 -25.98 2.63 1.00
C CYS A 243 -26.83 3.88 1.22
N VAL A 244 -26.26 4.92 1.85
CA VAL A 244 -26.95 6.20 2.07
C VAL A 244 -27.22 6.92 0.74
N LEU A 245 -26.24 6.92 -0.16
CA LEU A 245 -26.39 7.50 -1.50
C LEU A 245 -27.54 6.82 -2.27
N GLU A 246 -27.59 5.48 -2.28
CA GLU A 246 -28.66 4.73 -2.94
C GLU A 246 -30.05 5.07 -2.38
N GLN A 247 -30.15 5.26 -1.06
CA GLN A 247 -31.40 5.68 -0.42
C GLN A 247 -31.84 7.08 -0.90
N PHE A 248 -30.93 8.06 -0.96
CA PHE A 248 -31.28 9.38 -1.47
C PHE A 248 -31.68 9.33 -2.94
N GLU A 249 -31.01 8.54 -3.77
CA GLU A 249 -31.37 8.38 -5.19
C GLU A 249 -32.77 7.79 -5.36
N ARG A 250 -33.14 6.80 -4.52
CA ARG A 250 -34.48 6.23 -4.51
C ARG A 250 -35.54 7.26 -4.11
N GLN A 251 -35.28 8.05 -3.06
CA GLN A 251 -36.21 9.11 -2.63
C GLN A 251 -36.36 10.21 -3.70
N VAL A 252 -35.25 10.64 -4.33
CA VAL A 252 -35.29 11.60 -5.44
C VAL A 252 -36.14 11.06 -6.58
N ALA A 253 -36.02 9.78 -6.93
CA ALA A 253 -36.83 9.16 -7.96
C ALA A 253 -38.34 9.16 -7.60
N GLN A 254 -38.68 8.79 -6.36
CA GLN A 254 -40.07 8.79 -5.87
C GLN A 254 -40.69 10.18 -5.89
N VAL A 255 -39.99 11.19 -5.37
CA VAL A 255 -40.47 12.58 -5.35
C VAL A 255 -40.65 13.11 -6.78
N LYS A 256 -39.75 12.77 -7.71
CA LYS A 256 -39.89 13.12 -9.13
C LYS A 256 -41.12 12.46 -9.75
N GLU A 257 -41.35 11.18 -9.49
CA GLU A 257 -42.54 10.45 -9.99
C GLU A 257 -43.83 11.07 -9.46
N GLU A 258 -43.89 11.37 -8.15
CA GLU A 258 -45.05 12.01 -7.56
C GLU A 258 -45.26 13.40 -8.14
N ALA A 259 -44.22 14.22 -8.25
CA ALA A 259 -44.29 15.54 -8.88
C ALA A 259 -44.84 15.49 -10.31
N LEU A 260 -44.45 14.47 -11.09
CA LEU A 260 -45.01 14.24 -12.43
C LEU A 260 -46.50 13.89 -12.38
N GLY A 261 -46.93 13.06 -11.42
CA GLY A 261 -48.33 12.66 -11.25
C GLY A 261 -49.28 13.82 -10.93
N ARG A 262 -48.80 14.88 -10.26
CA ARG A 262 -49.59 16.09 -9.89
C ARG A 262 -49.17 17.36 -10.63
N LYS A 263 -48.54 17.20 -11.80
CA LYS A 263 -48.06 18.31 -12.63
C LYS A 263 -49.12 19.40 -12.87
N ASP A 264 -50.34 19.02 -13.22
CA ASP A 264 -51.42 19.98 -13.51
C ASP A 264 -51.82 20.81 -12.28
N ILE A 265 -51.71 20.24 -11.08
CA ILE A 265 -51.97 20.94 -9.82
C ILE A 265 -50.82 21.91 -9.55
N LEU A 266 -49.57 21.45 -9.69
CA LEU A 266 -48.39 22.29 -9.48
C LEU A 266 -48.36 23.50 -10.43
N GLU A 267 -48.72 23.32 -11.71
CA GLU A 267 -48.82 24.44 -12.66
C GLU A 267 -49.91 25.45 -12.26
N LYS A 268 -51.03 24.99 -11.69
CA LYS A 268 -52.06 25.88 -11.17
C LYS A 268 -51.58 26.63 -9.92
N VAL A 269 -50.88 25.95 -9.01
CA VAL A 269 -50.28 26.57 -7.82
C VAL A 269 -49.25 27.62 -8.22
N GLU A 270 -48.37 27.33 -9.18
CA GLU A 270 -47.38 28.29 -9.69
C GLU A 270 -48.05 29.54 -10.29
N LYS A 271 -49.09 29.35 -11.11
CA LYS A 271 -49.88 30.47 -11.64
C LYS A 271 -50.56 31.28 -10.55
N TRP A 272 -51.06 30.63 -9.50
CA TRP A 272 -51.70 31.30 -8.37
C TRP A 272 -50.69 32.10 -7.53
N LEU A 273 -49.54 31.51 -7.18
CA LEU A 273 -48.45 32.19 -6.48
C LEU A 273 -47.97 33.43 -7.24
N ALA A 274 -47.74 33.30 -8.56
CA ALA A 274 -47.36 34.43 -9.40
C ALA A 274 -48.43 35.53 -9.42
N ALA A 275 -49.71 35.17 -9.30
CA ALA A 275 -50.79 36.14 -9.22
C ALA A 275 -50.82 36.87 -7.87
N CYS A 276 -50.55 36.17 -6.77
CA CYS A 276 -50.38 36.76 -5.44
C CYS A 276 -49.16 37.69 -5.35
N ASP A 277 -48.07 37.36 -6.04
CA ASP A 277 -46.88 38.23 -6.12
C ASP A 277 -47.21 39.54 -6.88
N GLU A 278 -47.94 39.45 -7.99
CA GLU A 278 -48.40 40.63 -8.73
C GLU A 278 -49.44 41.45 -7.94
N GLU A 279 -50.26 40.81 -7.11
CA GLU A 279 -51.15 41.50 -6.17
C GLU A 279 -50.36 42.29 -5.12
N SER A 280 -49.41 41.63 -4.46
CA SER A 280 -48.55 42.26 -3.45
C SER A 280 -47.79 43.46 -4.03
N TRP A 281 -47.20 43.30 -5.21
CA TRP A 281 -46.54 44.39 -5.93
C TRP A 281 -47.51 45.53 -6.27
N LEU A 282 -48.73 45.20 -6.70
CA LEU A 282 -49.75 46.19 -7.03
C LEU A 282 -50.23 46.96 -5.78
N GLU A 283 -50.34 46.29 -4.62
CA GLU A 283 -50.62 46.95 -3.35
C GLU A 283 -49.54 47.97 -2.98
N GLU A 284 -48.27 47.57 -3.06
CA GLU A 284 -47.13 48.47 -2.82
C GLU A 284 -47.16 49.66 -3.78
N TYR A 285 -47.37 49.40 -5.08
CA TYR A 285 -47.51 50.45 -6.09
C TYR A 285 -48.70 51.38 -5.81
N ASN A 286 -49.80 50.86 -5.27
CA ASN A 286 -50.97 51.66 -4.94
C ASN A 286 -50.77 52.54 -3.71
N ARG A 287 -49.87 52.17 -2.79
CA ARG A 287 -49.49 52.93 -1.59
C ARG A 287 -48.45 54.03 -1.88
N ASP A 288 -47.80 54.03 -3.04
CA ASP A 288 -46.84 55.06 -3.44
C ASP A 288 -47.55 56.35 -3.89
N ASP A 289 -47.40 57.43 -3.12
CA ASP A 289 -47.93 58.76 -3.43
C ASP A 289 -47.32 59.37 -4.70
N ASN A 290 -46.13 58.94 -5.10
CA ASN A 290 -45.42 59.43 -6.28
C ASN A 290 -45.69 58.61 -7.56
N ARG A 291 -46.61 57.64 -7.51
CA ARG A 291 -46.86 56.67 -8.60
C ARG A 291 -47.26 57.25 -9.96
N TYR A 292 -47.68 58.52 -10.01
CA TYR A 292 -48.05 59.24 -11.23
C TYR A 292 -47.01 60.27 -11.67
N ASN A 293 -45.77 60.20 -11.15
CA ASN A 293 -44.71 61.08 -11.62
C ASN A 293 -44.45 60.91 -13.13
N ALA A 294 -44.20 62.00 -13.84
CA ALA A 294 -43.96 61.99 -15.29
C ALA A 294 -42.50 61.60 -15.64
N GLY A 295 -41.97 60.59 -14.94
CA GLY A 295 -40.61 60.09 -15.15
C GLY A 295 -40.48 59.20 -16.39
N ARG A 296 -39.25 59.03 -16.89
CA ARG A 296 -38.94 58.07 -17.97
C ARG A 296 -39.28 56.65 -17.48
N GLY A 297 -40.24 55.99 -18.12
CA GLY A 297 -40.67 54.62 -17.78
C GLY A 297 -42.02 54.52 -17.05
N ALA A 298 -42.63 55.62 -16.61
CA ALA A 298 -43.90 55.62 -15.87
C ALA A 298 -45.05 54.92 -16.62
N HIS A 299 -45.13 55.08 -17.95
CA HIS A 299 -46.12 54.40 -18.79
C HIS A 299 -46.00 52.86 -18.77
N LEU A 300 -44.78 52.33 -18.64
CA LEU A 300 -44.57 50.88 -18.56
C LEU A 300 -45.04 50.32 -17.22
N THR A 301 -44.75 51.03 -16.13
CA THR A 301 -45.21 50.68 -14.78
C THR A 301 -46.73 50.74 -14.68
N LEU A 302 -47.34 51.77 -15.26
CA LEU A 302 -48.80 51.92 -15.29
C LEU A 302 -49.47 50.81 -16.11
N LYS A 303 -48.89 50.46 -17.27
CA LYS A 303 -49.35 49.31 -18.08
C LYS A 303 -49.19 47.97 -17.35
N ARG A 304 -48.13 47.79 -16.55
CA ARG A 304 -47.99 46.60 -15.67
C ARG A 304 -49.07 46.59 -14.62
N ALA A 305 -49.35 47.73 -13.96
CA ALA A 305 -50.40 47.84 -12.95
C ALA A 305 -51.80 47.53 -13.51
N GLU A 306 -52.12 47.99 -14.73
CA GLU A 306 -53.36 47.62 -15.42
C GLU A 306 -53.45 46.10 -15.68
N LYS A 307 -52.36 45.49 -16.16
CA LYS A 307 -52.29 44.04 -16.40
C LYS A 307 -52.41 43.26 -15.09
N ALA A 308 -51.76 43.69 -14.03
CA ALA A 308 -51.82 43.10 -12.70
C ALA A 308 -53.25 43.17 -12.15
N ARG A 309 -53.94 44.32 -12.22
CA ARG A 309 -55.36 44.44 -11.81
C ARG A 309 -56.27 43.44 -12.51
N GLY A 310 -56.07 43.26 -13.82
CA GLY A 310 -56.84 42.28 -14.61
C GLY A 310 -56.55 40.82 -14.25
N LEU A 311 -55.39 40.53 -13.65
CA LEU A 311 -54.97 39.21 -13.18
C LEU A 311 -55.48 38.96 -11.75
N VAL A 312 -55.31 39.93 -10.85
CA VAL A 312 -55.77 39.88 -9.45
C VAL A 312 -57.29 39.72 -9.36
N ASN A 313 -58.06 40.43 -10.19
CA ASN A 313 -59.52 40.29 -10.24
C ASN A 313 -60.01 38.89 -10.66
N LYS A 314 -59.12 38.02 -11.14
CA LYS A 314 -59.42 36.63 -11.52
C LYS A 314 -58.95 35.62 -10.48
N ILE A 315 -58.24 36.06 -9.43
CA ILE A 315 -57.94 35.23 -8.27
C ILE A 315 -59.26 35.02 -7.51
N PRO A 316 -59.63 33.78 -7.15
CA PRO A 316 -60.88 33.47 -6.45
C PRO A 316 -61.08 34.18 -5.11
#